data_AF-W1IZ12-F1
#
_entry.id   AF-W1IZ12-F1
#
_cell.length_a   1.000
_cell.length_b   1.000
_cell.length_c   1.000
_cell.angle_alpha   90.00
_cell.angle_beta   90.00
_cell.angle_gamma   90.00
#
_symmetry.space_group_name_H-M   'P 1'
#
loop_
_entity.id
_entity.type
_entity.pdbx_description
1 polymer ?
#
loop_
_entity_poly.entity_id
_entity_poly.type
_entity_poly.pdbx_seq_one_letter_code
_entity_poly.pdbx_strand_id
1 'polypeptide(L)' 'MKYYIDEKTQQIYAYENGSQIKSGLTSIPEADALAIANPPPTPEQAEYQKRQLLRTAA' A
#
# COMPACT_ATOMS: atom_id res chain seq x y z
N MET A 1 4.59 9.54 9.49
CA MET A 1 5.32 8.29 9.28
C MET A 1 6.31 8.48 8.13
N LYS A 2 7.35 7.67 8.04
CA LYS A 2 8.27 7.64 6.89
C LYS A 2 8.21 6.26 6.24
N TYR A 3 8.09 6.23 4.92
CA TYR A 3 7.93 5.00 4.16
C TYR A 3 9.23 4.64 3.45
N TYR A 4 9.50 3.34 3.42
CA TYR A 4 10.69 2.77 2.82
C TYR A 4 10.34 1.48 2.09
N ILE A 5 11.09 1.17 1.04
CA ILE A 5 10.96 -0.06 0.26
C ILE A 5 12.26 -0.85 0.29
N ASP A 6 12.15 -2.16 0.40
CA ASP A 6 13.22 -3.09 0.05
C ASP A 6 13.10 -3.41 -1.44
N GLU A 7 14.01 -2.86 -2.26
CA GLU A 7 13.91 -2.97 -3.72
C GLU A 7 14.00 -4.42 -4.23
N LYS A 8 14.62 -5.33 -3.46
CA LYS A 8 14.77 -6.74 -3.83
C LYS A 8 13.48 -7.51 -3.65
N THR A 9 12.72 -7.19 -2.62
CA THR A 9 11.47 -7.90 -2.26
C THR A 9 10.21 -7.13 -2.61
N GLN A 10 10.34 -5.83 -2.94
CA GLN A 10 9.25 -4.88 -3.10
C GLN A 10 8.39 -4.70 -1.82
N GLN A 11 8.91 -5.13 -0.66
CA GLN A 11 8.23 -4.99 0.62
C GLN A 11 8.31 -3.55 1.12
N ILE A 12 7.18 -3.00 1.55
CA ILE A 12 7.11 -1.66 2.13
C ILE A 12 7.13 -1.72 3.65
N TYR A 13 7.85 -0.78 4.25
CA TYR A 13 7.97 -0.58 5.68
C TYR A 13 7.58 0.86 6.04
N ALA A 14 6.80 1.01 7.09
CA ALA A 14 6.46 2.30 7.69
C ALA A 14 7.17 2.43 9.04
N TYR A 15 7.92 3.51 9.22
CA TYR A 15 8.59 3.82 10.48
C TYR A 15 8.03 5.12 11.08
N GLU A 16 7.94 5.15 12.40
CA GLU A 16 7.67 6.38 13.15
C GLU A 16 8.93 7.26 13.25
N ASN A 17 8.75 8.54 13.57
CA ASN A 17 9.88 9.46 13.71
C ASN A 17 10.75 9.04 14.91
N GLY A 18 12.05 8.86 14.68
CA GLY A 18 13.01 8.46 15.72
C GLY A 18 13.22 6.95 15.83
N SER A 19 12.52 6.13 15.04
CA SER A 19 12.78 4.69 14.97
C SER A 19 14.10 4.38 14.23
N GLN A 20 14.79 3.32 14.67
CA GLN A 20 15.95 2.80 13.95
C GLN A 20 15.48 2.11 12.65
N ILE A 21 15.93 2.65 11.52
CA ILE A 21 15.57 2.15 10.19
C ILE A 21 16.48 0.97 9.82
N LYS A 22 15.90 -0.10 9.28
CA LYS A 22 16.67 -1.23 8.75
C LYS A 22 17.57 -0.75 7.60
N SER A 23 18.82 -1.21 7.58
CA SER A 23 19.77 -0.84 6.52
C SER A 23 19.37 -1.44 5.16
N GLY A 24 19.74 -0.75 4.08
CA GLY A 24 19.48 -1.18 2.71
C GLY A 24 18.05 -0.94 2.22
N LEU A 25 17.29 -0.08 2.91
CA LEU A 25 15.97 0.36 2.46
C LEU A 25 16.06 1.71 1.75
N THR A 26 15.26 1.89 0.70
CA THR A 26 15.14 3.15 -0.05
C THR A 26 13.94 3.92 0.47
N SER A 27 14.10 5.21 0.78
CA SER A 27 12.97 6.06 1.20
C SER A 27 12.07 6.35 0.01
N ILE A 28 10.76 6.21 0.20
CA ILE A 28 9.75 6.50 -0.82
C ILE A 28 8.71 7.49 -0.29
N PRO A 29 8.08 8.30 -1.17
CA PRO A 29 6.92 9.10 -0.84
C PRO A 29 5.76 8.24 -0.30
N GLU A 30 4.94 8.81 0.57
CA GLU A 30 3.72 8.16 1.07
C GLU A 30 2.75 7.80 -0.06
N ALA A 31 2.61 8.68 -1.06
CA ALA A 31 1.78 8.41 -2.24
C ALA A 31 2.21 7.13 -2.98
N ASP A 32 3.50 6.94 -3.17
CA ASP A 32 4.05 5.75 -3.83
C ASP A 32 3.84 4.52 -2.95
N ALA A 33 4.04 4.67 -1.64
CA ALA A 33 3.83 3.58 -0.69
C ALA A 33 2.37 3.09 -0.69
N LEU A 34 1.42 4.02 -0.73
CA LEU A 34 0.00 3.72 -0.80
C LEU A 34 -0.39 3.11 -2.14
N ALA A 35 0.16 3.58 -3.26
CA ALA A 35 -0.11 3.02 -4.58
C ALA A 35 0.37 1.57 -4.71
N ILE A 36 1.52 1.25 -4.10
CA ILE A 36 2.07 -0.11 -4.10
C ILE A 36 1.28 -1.02 -3.14
N ALA A 37 0.96 -0.53 -1.94
CA ALA A 37 0.22 -1.32 -0.94
C ALA A 37 -1.25 -1.54 -1.33
N ASN A 38 -1.85 -0.58 -2.05
CA ASN A 38 -3.22 -0.62 -2.53
C ASN A 38 -3.25 -0.47 -4.05
N PRO A 39 -2.83 -1.51 -4.80
CA PRO A 39 -2.90 -1.46 -6.25
C PRO A 39 -4.35 -1.29 -6.71
N PRO A 40 -4.58 -0.73 -7.91
CA PRO A 40 -5.93 -0.66 -8.48
C PRO A 40 -6.53 -2.07 -8.53
N PRO A 41 -7.81 -2.23 -8.16
CA PRO A 41 -8.45 -3.52 -8.15
C PRO A 41 -8.48 -4.12 -9.56
N THR A 42 -8.38 -5.45 -9.65
CA THR A 42 -8.62 -6.14 -10.92
C THR A 42 -10.07 -5.92 -11.36
N PRO A 43 -10.40 -6.08 -12.67
CA PRO A 43 -11.78 -5.94 -13.13
C PRO A 43 -12.77 -6.82 -12.34
N GLU A 44 -12.38 -8.05 -12.02
CA GLU A 44 -13.19 -8.97 -11.20
C GLU A 44 -13.40 -8.44 -9.78
N GLN A 45 -12.34 -7.94 -9.14
CA GLN A 45 -12.43 -7.33 -7.81
C GLN A 45 -13.30 -6.05 -7.83
N ALA A 46 -13.20 -5.25 -8.88
CA ALA A 46 -14.01 -4.05 -9.06
C ALA A 46 -15.49 -4.38 -9.23
N GLU A 47 -15.82 -5.40 -10.04
CA GLU A 47 -17.20 -5.87 -10.16
C GLU A 47 -17.74 -6.46 -8.86
N TYR A 48 -16.92 -7.22 -8.15
CA TYR A 48 -17.30 -7.77 -6.85
C TYR A 48 -17.60 -6.64 -5.86
N GLN A 49 -16.73 -5.64 -5.75
CA GLN A 49 -16.95 -4.47 -4.90
C GLN A 49 -18.21 -3.70 -5.30
N LYS A 50 -18.44 -3.50 -6.61
CA LYS A 50 -19.68 -2.88 -7.11
C LYS A 50 -20.92 -3.65 -6.66
N ARG A 51 -20.91 -4.99 -6.76
CA ARG A 51 -22.01 -5.84 -6.28
C ARG A 51 -22.20 -5.75 -4.77
N GLN A 52 -21.11 -5.67 -3.99
CA GLN A 52 -21.19 -5.50 -2.53
C GLN A 52 -21.80 -4.16 -2.15
N LEU A 53 -21.36 -3.06 -2.78
CA LEU A 53 -21.88 -1.71 -2.53
C LEU A 53 -23.39 -1.60 -2.86
N LEU A 54 -23.84 -2.23 -3.95
CA LEU A 54 -25.26 -2.28 -4.31
C LEU A 54 -26.10 -3.09 -3.31
N ARG A 55 -25.50 -4.07 -2.62
CA ARG A 55 -26.18 -4.90 -1.61
C ARG A 55 -26.28 -4.21 -0.25
N THR A 56 -25.28 -3.41 0.13
CA THR A 56 -25.30 -2.67 1.40
C THR A 56 -26.09 -1.36 1.33
N ALA A 57 -26.39 -0.88 0.13
CA ALA A 57 -27.23 0.31 -0.09
C ALA A 57 -28.74 0.01 -0.22
N ALA A 58 -29.15 -1.25 -0.07
CA ALA A 58 -30.54 -1.73 -0.15
C ALA A 58 -31.06 -2.14 1.23
#